data_AF-A0A848LV80-F1
#
_entry.id   AF-A0A848LV80-F1
#
_cell.length_a   1.000
_cell.length_b   1.000
_cell.length_c   1.000
_cell.angle_alpha   90.00
_cell.angle_beta   90.00
_cell.angle_gamma   90.00
#
_symmetry.space_group_name_H-M   'P 1'
#
loop_
_entity.id
_entity.type
_entity.pdbx_description
1 polymer ?
#
loop_
_entity_poly.entity_id
_entity_poly.type
_entity_poly.pdbx_seq_one_letter_code
_entity_poly.pdbx_strand_id
1 'polypeptide(L)'
;MSHWKKSLASPALFMSLVTLSTSCGEAGDMSETMARSAPTPQASIAPLPEQWQALQHIAPATCQELKNSNPHAVDGEYVLYFNGNPIQPWTAWCHDMAGTPTEYLTLKETGSYNYSQYTAGGASPGTTVRTTYFKLRINPATLRVNTADQTFSSSSGHLQHASTVPVNSMSYASAMSCDLAVAGVANIDLRGTPFTVAANPFSVMGSGAVGTTTYSADAKVVDLKGGGYCGWNAPTGSSNPYNQNGGQLPLVYSP
;
A
#
# COMPACT_ATOMS: atom_id res chain seq x y z
N MET A 1 47.97 24.31 10.54
CA MET A 1 49.18 24.16 9.71
C MET A 1 48.82 23.37 8.45
N SER A 2 49.15 23.94 7.28
CA SER A 2 49.35 23.31 5.95
C SER A 2 48.23 22.43 5.36
N HIS A 3 47.37 22.87 4.42
CA HIS A 3 47.55 23.20 2.99
C HIS A 3 48.08 22.11 2.05
N TRP A 4 47.25 21.71 1.07
CA TRP A 4 47.47 21.73 -0.42
C TRP A 4 46.17 21.22 -1.11
N LYS A 5 45.39 21.98 -1.92
CA LYS A 5 45.57 22.50 -3.31
C LYS A 5 45.84 21.38 -4.35
N LYS A 6 45.29 21.32 -5.58
CA LYS A 6 44.26 22.06 -6.36
C LYS A 6 44.20 21.42 -7.78
N SER A 7 42.99 21.33 -8.36
CA SER A 7 42.62 21.71 -9.76
C SER A 7 43.19 20.95 -10.99
N LEU A 8 42.40 20.58 -12.00
CA LEU A 8 41.99 21.29 -13.26
C LEU A 8 41.62 20.15 -14.26
N ALA A 9 40.82 20.24 -15.34
CA ALA A 9 40.16 21.30 -16.11
C ALA A 9 39.09 20.66 -17.04
N SER A 10 38.10 21.46 -17.45
CA SER A 10 37.28 21.31 -18.68
C SER A 10 38.09 21.87 -19.88
N PRO A 11 37.79 21.66 -21.19
CA PRO A 11 36.58 22.26 -21.80
C PRO A 11 36.06 21.66 -23.14
N ALA A 12 34.98 22.31 -23.64
CA ALA A 12 34.58 22.60 -25.03
C ALA A 12 33.74 21.56 -25.81
N LEU A 13 32.48 21.84 -26.22
CA LEU A 13 31.93 22.76 -27.24
C LEU A 13 32.09 22.25 -28.69
N PHE A 14 30.98 21.90 -29.35
CA PHE A 14 30.83 21.95 -30.81
C PHE A 14 29.40 22.40 -31.19
N MET A 15 29.35 23.52 -31.91
CA MET A 15 28.24 23.99 -32.73
C MET A 15 28.15 23.17 -34.03
N SER A 16 26.95 23.02 -34.59
CA SER A 16 26.73 23.21 -36.04
C SER A 16 25.26 23.52 -36.35
N LEU A 17 25.11 24.32 -37.41
CA LEU A 17 23.94 25.07 -37.86
C LEU A 17 23.56 24.61 -39.30
N VAL A 18 22.46 25.16 -39.83
CA VAL A 18 21.99 25.19 -41.25
C VAL A 18 21.34 23.88 -41.76
N THR A 19 20.22 23.80 -42.50
CA THR A 19 19.61 24.64 -43.56
C THR A 19 18.07 24.55 -43.66
N LEU A 20 17.43 25.65 -44.07
CA LEU A 20 16.07 25.72 -44.64
C LEU A 20 16.04 25.17 -46.08
N SER A 21 14.90 24.59 -46.48
CA SER A 21 14.44 24.62 -47.87
C SER A 21 12.92 24.75 -47.93
N THR A 22 12.47 25.82 -48.58
CA THR A 22 11.12 26.13 -49.05
C THR A 22 10.75 25.30 -50.29
N SER A 23 9.50 24.88 -50.41
CA SER A 23 8.85 24.74 -51.71
C SER A 23 7.34 24.98 -51.62
N CYS A 24 6.88 26.04 -52.29
CA CYS A 24 5.51 26.26 -52.71
C CYS A 24 5.24 25.50 -54.02
N GLY A 25 4.00 25.04 -54.22
CA GLY A 25 3.50 24.53 -55.50
C GLY A 25 2.08 25.06 -55.71
N GLU A 26 1.90 25.80 -56.80
CA GLU A 26 0.71 26.56 -57.21
C GLU A 26 -0.42 25.72 -57.81
N ALA A 27 -1.57 26.40 -57.93
CA ALA A 27 -2.86 25.99 -58.44
C ALA A 27 -2.93 25.70 -59.95
N GLY A 28 -3.95 24.93 -60.33
CA GLY A 28 -4.48 24.82 -61.69
C GLY A 28 -6.01 24.67 -61.64
N ASP A 29 -6.70 25.44 -62.47
CA ASP A 29 -8.11 25.85 -62.44
C ASP A 29 -8.95 25.19 -63.58
N MET A 30 -10.28 25.41 -63.52
CA MET A 30 -11.31 25.38 -64.59
C MET A 30 -12.04 24.03 -64.82
N SER A 31 -13.33 23.86 -64.45
CA SER A 31 -14.61 24.36 -65.04
C SER A 31 -15.39 23.12 -65.54
N GLU A 32 -16.68 22.84 -65.25
CA GLU A 32 -17.87 23.43 -65.88
C GLU A 32 -19.19 22.88 -65.25
N THR A 33 -20.09 23.82 -64.93
CA THR A 33 -21.55 23.89 -65.19
C THR A 33 -22.63 22.82 -64.85
N MET A 34 -23.63 23.34 -64.09
CA MET A 34 -25.11 23.21 -64.15
C MET A 34 -25.85 21.98 -63.62
N ALA A 35 -26.67 22.19 -62.56
CA ALA A 35 -28.13 21.93 -62.57
C ALA A 35 -28.84 22.52 -61.32
N ARG A 36 -29.99 23.16 -61.54
CA ARG A 36 -30.96 23.65 -60.54
C ARG A 36 -31.78 22.49 -59.96
N SER A 37 -32.13 22.52 -58.66
CA SER A 37 -33.52 22.65 -58.15
C SER A 37 -33.75 22.21 -56.69
N ALA A 38 -34.39 23.12 -55.95
CA ALA A 38 -35.35 22.98 -54.83
C ALA A 38 -34.89 22.63 -53.38
N PRO A 39 -35.55 23.23 -52.34
CA PRO A 39 -35.13 23.20 -50.94
C PRO A 39 -36.02 22.32 -50.03
N THR A 40 -35.48 21.73 -48.96
CA THR A 40 -36.11 21.58 -47.60
C THR A 40 -35.16 20.81 -46.63
N PRO A 41 -35.37 20.92 -45.30
CA PRO A 41 -34.29 20.98 -44.33
C PRO A 41 -33.94 19.60 -43.78
N GLN A 42 -32.65 19.29 -43.79
CA GLN A 42 -32.11 18.29 -42.87
C GLN A 42 -31.29 19.05 -41.85
N ALA A 43 -31.92 19.30 -40.70
CA ALA A 43 -31.21 19.50 -39.46
C ALA A 43 -30.22 18.34 -39.35
N SER A 44 -28.95 18.62 -39.61
CA SER A 44 -27.89 17.68 -39.31
C SER A 44 -27.97 17.42 -37.82
N ILE A 45 -28.36 16.21 -37.44
CA ILE A 45 -28.18 15.72 -36.09
C ILE A 45 -26.67 15.80 -35.87
N ALA A 46 -26.23 16.82 -35.12
CA ALA A 46 -24.88 16.84 -34.59
C ALA A 46 -24.66 15.50 -33.89
N PRO A 47 -23.51 14.81 -34.09
CA PRO A 47 -23.23 13.63 -33.29
C PRO A 47 -23.33 14.04 -31.82
N LEU A 48 -24.16 13.33 -31.07
CA LEU A 48 -24.33 13.56 -29.64
C LEU A 48 -22.94 13.55 -28.97
N PRO A 49 -22.69 14.50 -28.06
CA PRO A 49 -21.37 14.98 -27.69
C PRO A 49 -20.55 13.93 -26.95
N GLU A 50 -19.26 14.22 -26.80
CA GLU A 50 -18.20 13.56 -26.02
C GLU A 50 -18.53 13.18 -24.54
N GLN A 51 -19.80 13.21 -24.15
CA GLN A 51 -20.31 12.91 -22.81
C GLN A 51 -20.27 11.43 -22.44
N TRP A 52 -20.13 10.51 -23.39
CA TRP A 52 -19.93 9.08 -23.06
C TRP A 52 -18.52 8.78 -22.55
N GLN A 53 -17.54 9.68 -22.77
CA GLN A 53 -16.20 9.54 -22.19
C GLN A 53 -16.07 10.19 -20.81
N ALA A 54 -16.99 11.09 -20.43
CA ALA A 54 -17.02 11.74 -19.12
C ALA A 54 -17.84 10.98 -18.05
N LEU A 55 -18.51 9.89 -18.42
CA LEU A 55 -19.35 9.04 -17.55
C LEU A 55 -18.80 7.62 -17.37
N GLN A 56 -17.53 7.37 -17.70
CA GLN A 56 -16.82 6.25 -17.09
C GLN A 56 -16.81 6.52 -15.58
N HIS A 57 -17.75 5.90 -14.86
CA HIS A 57 -17.77 5.89 -13.41
C HIS A 57 -16.38 5.48 -12.96
N ILE A 58 -15.63 6.40 -12.36
CA ILE A 58 -14.43 6.07 -11.62
C ILE A 58 -14.90 5.10 -10.55
N ALA A 59 -14.51 3.84 -10.69
CA ALA A 59 -14.94 2.81 -9.78
C ALA A 59 -14.41 3.17 -8.37
N PRO A 60 -15.20 3.03 -7.30
CA PRO A 60 -14.83 3.59 -6.00
C PRO A 60 -13.50 3.02 -5.51
N ALA A 61 -12.52 3.87 -5.28
CA ALA A 61 -11.21 3.50 -4.76
C ALA A 61 -11.18 3.48 -3.23
N THR A 62 -12.12 4.20 -2.60
CA THR A 62 -12.23 4.34 -1.15
C THR A 62 -13.66 4.03 -0.68
N CYS A 63 -13.81 3.70 0.59
CA CYS A 63 -15.11 3.55 1.23
C CYS A 63 -15.87 4.89 1.28
N GLN A 64 -15.16 6.02 1.34
CA GLN A 64 -15.77 7.34 1.26
C GLN A 64 -16.36 7.62 -0.13
N GLU A 65 -15.66 7.28 -1.21
CA GLU A 65 -16.20 7.39 -2.58
C GLU A 65 -17.40 6.46 -2.79
N LEU A 66 -17.32 5.23 -2.26
CA LEU A 66 -18.46 4.31 -2.23
C LEU A 66 -19.66 4.95 -1.52
N LYS A 67 -19.49 5.50 -0.31
CA LYS A 67 -20.55 6.18 0.45
C LYS A 67 -21.13 7.37 -0.31
N ASN A 68 -20.29 8.14 -1.02
CA ASN A 68 -20.77 9.27 -1.82
C ASN A 68 -21.66 8.80 -2.98
N SER A 69 -21.30 7.69 -3.63
CA SER A 69 -22.08 7.09 -4.72
C SER A 69 -23.32 6.32 -4.24
N ASN A 70 -23.28 5.78 -3.02
CA ASN A 70 -24.36 5.06 -2.37
C ASN A 70 -24.49 5.50 -0.90
N PRO A 71 -25.26 6.57 -0.63
CA PRO A 71 -25.42 7.12 0.73
C PRO A 71 -26.06 6.16 1.74
N HIS A 72 -26.68 5.07 1.28
CA HIS A 72 -27.27 4.03 2.12
C HIS A 72 -26.31 2.87 2.42
N ALA A 73 -25.07 2.91 1.91
CA ALA A 73 -24.08 1.89 2.21
C ALA A 73 -23.77 1.87 3.72
N VAL A 74 -23.78 0.68 4.30
CA VAL A 74 -23.50 0.41 5.72
C VAL A 74 -22.18 -0.34 5.85
N ASP A 75 -21.67 -0.53 7.08
CA ASP A 75 -20.47 -1.34 7.33
C ASP A 75 -20.59 -2.72 6.68
N GLY A 76 -19.56 -3.14 5.94
CA GLY A 76 -19.63 -4.36 5.14
C GLY A 76 -18.46 -4.58 4.19
N GLU A 77 -18.42 -5.74 3.54
CA GLU A 77 -17.47 -6.03 2.46
C GLU A 77 -17.97 -5.42 1.14
N TYR A 78 -17.10 -4.70 0.45
CA TYR A 78 -17.36 -4.10 -0.86
C TYR A 78 -16.17 -4.31 -1.80
N VAL A 79 -16.43 -4.27 -3.10
CA VAL A 79 -15.35 -4.24 -4.09
C VAL A 79 -14.92 -2.79 -4.29
N LEU A 80 -13.67 -2.51 -3.97
CA LEU A 80 -12.98 -1.26 -4.28
C LEU A 80 -11.95 -1.49 -5.38
N TYR A 81 -11.47 -0.41 -5.97
CA TYR A 81 -10.61 -0.47 -7.15
C TYR A 81 -9.34 0.33 -6.92
N PHE A 82 -8.18 -0.30 -7.08
CA PHE A 82 -6.91 0.38 -6.81
C PHE A 82 -6.75 1.59 -7.75
N ASN A 83 -6.57 2.79 -7.19
CA ASN A 83 -6.57 4.07 -7.92
C ASN A 83 -7.78 4.27 -8.85
N GLY A 84 -8.93 3.69 -8.50
CA GLY A 84 -10.16 3.76 -9.28
C GLY A 84 -10.13 2.96 -10.59
N ASN A 85 -9.13 2.08 -10.77
CA ASN A 85 -8.94 1.30 -11.98
C ASN A 85 -9.85 0.05 -11.99
N PRO A 86 -10.86 -0.05 -12.88
CA PRO A 86 -11.82 -1.16 -12.89
C PRO A 86 -11.21 -2.55 -13.09
N ILE A 87 -10.00 -2.63 -13.68
CA ILE A 87 -9.29 -3.90 -13.88
C ILE A 87 -8.41 -4.30 -12.69
N GLN A 88 -8.39 -3.50 -11.62
CA GLN A 88 -7.67 -3.78 -10.38
C GLN A 88 -8.61 -3.82 -9.16
N PRO A 89 -9.62 -4.70 -9.14
CA PRO A 89 -10.54 -4.82 -8.03
C PRO A 89 -9.86 -5.49 -6.82
N TRP A 90 -10.36 -5.19 -5.64
CA TRP A 90 -10.06 -5.90 -4.41
C TRP A 90 -11.24 -5.78 -3.42
N THR A 91 -11.40 -6.76 -2.55
CA THR A 91 -12.45 -6.74 -1.53
C THR A 91 -11.96 -6.04 -0.27
N ALA A 92 -12.64 -4.96 0.11
CA ALA A 92 -12.40 -4.18 1.30
C ALA A 92 -13.56 -4.33 2.28
N TRP A 93 -13.25 -4.40 3.56
CA TRP A 93 -14.23 -4.11 4.61
C TRP A 93 -14.29 -2.61 4.84
N CYS A 94 -15.42 -2.00 4.53
CA CYS A 94 -15.71 -0.61 4.86
C CYS A 94 -16.29 -0.52 6.27
N HIS A 95 -15.59 0.18 7.14
CA HIS A 95 -15.95 0.39 8.54
C HIS A 95 -16.27 1.85 8.84
N ASP A 96 -17.19 2.09 9.77
CA ASP A 96 -17.71 3.41 10.13
C ASP A 96 -18.34 4.13 8.92
N MET A 97 -19.13 3.40 8.15
CA MET A 97 -19.89 3.92 7.02
C MET A 97 -20.95 4.93 7.46
N ALA A 98 -21.39 4.91 8.71
CA ALA A 98 -22.25 5.96 9.26
C ALA A 98 -21.48 7.27 9.52
N GLY A 99 -20.25 7.18 10.06
CA GLY A 99 -19.37 8.30 10.34
C GLY A 99 -18.37 8.58 9.20
N THR A 100 -17.08 8.38 9.49
CA THR A 100 -15.97 8.57 8.56
C THR A 100 -15.50 7.20 8.06
N PRO A 101 -15.88 6.78 6.84
CA PRO A 101 -15.56 5.47 6.32
C PRO A 101 -14.06 5.17 6.28
N THR A 102 -13.74 3.91 6.52
CA THR A 102 -12.37 3.44 6.63
C THR A 102 -12.20 2.06 6.01
N GLU A 103 -11.11 1.86 5.28
CA GLU A 103 -10.86 0.65 4.51
C GLU A 103 -10.02 -0.36 5.29
N TYR A 104 -10.50 -1.60 5.38
CA TYR A 104 -9.72 -2.70 5.94
C TYR A 104 -9.56 -3.83 4.92
N LEU A 105 -8.36 -4.39 4.86
CA LEU A 105 -8.08 -5.62 4.13
C LEU A 105 -8.48 -6.82 4.98
N THR A 106 -9.48 -7.58 4.54
CA THR A 106 -9.91 -8.80 5.21
C THR A 106 -8.94 -9.95 4.96
N LEU A 107 -8.44 -10.55 6.03
CA LEU A 107 -7.52 -11.67 5.98
C LEU A 107 -8.28 -13.00 5.94
N LYS A 108 -7.92 -13.90 5.02
CA LYS A 108 -8.59 -15.20 4.86
C LYS A 108 -8.02 -16.26 5.80
N GLU A 109 -6.70 -16.29 5.92
CA GLU A 109 -5.99 -17.21 6.80
C GLU A 109 -5.90 -16.61 8.22
N THR A 110 -6.55 -17.20 9.22
CA THR A 110 -6.53 -16.66 10.59
C THR A 110 -6.31 -17.78 11.63
N GLY A 111 -6.11 -17.40 12.89
CA GLY A 111 -5.82 -18.34 13.99
C GLY A 111 -4.35 -18.73 14.03
N SER A 112 -3.94 -19.71 13.22
CA SER A 112 -2.52 -20.13 13.12
C SER A 112 -1.67 -19.20 12.26
N TYR A 113 -2.31 -18.35 11.46
CA TYR A 113 -1.69 -17.35 10.57
C TYR A 113 -2.08 -15.94 10.97
N ASN A 114 -1.42 -14.95 10.37
CA ASN A 114 -1.70 -13.53 10.58
C ASN A 114 -1.66 -13.13 12.05
N TYR A 115 -0.50 -13.34 12.67
CA TYR A 115 -0.27 -13.04 14.07
C TYR A 115 1.08 -12.36 14.28
N SER A 116 1.23 -11.72 15.44
CA SER A 116 2.48 -11.14 15.92
C SER A 116 2.66 -11.49 17.38
N GLN A 117 3.91 -11.76 17.78
CA GLN A 117 4.22 -12.33 19.08
C GLN A 117 5.41 -11.64 19.74
N TYR A 118 5.22 -11.38 21.03
CA TYR A 118 6.28 -11.08 21.97
C TYR A 118 6.44 -12.27 22.91
N THR A 119 7.51 -13.01 22.72
CA THR A 119 7.83 -14.15 23.59
C THR A 119 8.35 -13.65 24.94
N ALA A 120 7.70 -14.07 26.02
CA ALA A 120 8.09 -13.71 27.38
C ALA A 120 9.38 -14.43 27.80
N GLY A 121 10.18 -13.77 28.63
CA GLY A 121 11.46 -14.28 29.12
C GLY A 121 12.47 -13.17 29.36
N GLY A 122 13.54 -13.49 30.09
CA GLY A 122 14.64 -12.55 30.39
C GLY A 122 14.14 -11.24 31.00
N ALA A 123 14.44 -10.12 30.33
CA ALA A 123 14.02 -8.77 30.75
C ALA A 123 12.53 -8.49 30.49
N SER A 124 11.73 -9.51 30.20
CA SER A 124 10.29 -9.41 29.91
C SER A 124 9.50 -10.54 30.55
N PRO A 125 9.42 -10.58 31.88
CA PRO A 125 8.70 -11.63 32.60
C PRO A 125 7.19 -11.54 32.36
N GLY A 126 6.51 -12.68 32.50
CA GLY A 126 5.07 -12.81 32.31
C GLY A 126 4.74 -14.00 31.40
N THR A 127 3.66 -13.86 30.64
CA THR A 127 3.23 -14.83 29.63
C THR A 127 3.40 -14.23 28.23
N THR A 128 3.78 -15.08 27.28
CA THR A 128 3.94 -14.69 25.87
C THR A 128 2.70 -13.98 25.36
N VAL A 129 2.89 -12.79 24.80
CA VAL A 129 1.83 -12.00 24.20
C VAL A 129 1.72 -12.37 22.74
N ARG A 130 0.51 -12.76 22.31
CA ARG A 130 0.22 -13.07 20.91
C ARG A 130 -1.04 -12.37 20.48
N THR A 131 -0.94 -11.62 19.39
CA THR A 131 -2.05 -10.88 18.77
C THR A 131 -2.30 -11.43 17.38
N THR A 132 -3.51 -11.91 17.14
CA THR A 132 -3.99 -12.42 15.85
C THR A 132 -4.90 -11.38 15.20
N TYR A 133 -4.75 -11.18 13.89
CA TYR A 133 -5.45 -10.16 13.12
C TYR A 133 -6.43 -10.81 12.14
N PHE A 134 -7.62 -10.23 12.03
CA PHE A 134 -8.69 -10.66 11.12
C PHE A 134 -8.87 -9.69 9.96
N LYS A 135 -8.61 -8.41 10.18
CA LYS A 135 -8.55 -7.38 9.15
C LYS A 135 -7.43 -6.39 9.44
N LEU A 136 -6.86 -5.79 8.40
CA LEU A 136 -5.76 -4.84 8.49
C LEU A 136 -6.19 -3.47 7.99
N ARG A 137 -5.96 -2.41 8.77
CA ARG A 137 -6.24 -1.06 8.29
C ARG A 137 -5.29 -0.70 7.16
N ILE A 138 -5.83 -0.43 5.97
CA ILE A 138 -5.04 -0.14 4.77
C ILE A 138 -5.39 1.24 4.22
N ASN A 139 -4.38 1.97 3.75
CA ASN A 139 -4.60 3.17 2.95
C ASN A 139 -4.70 2.74 1.47
N PRO A 140 -5.87 2.89 0.81
CA PRO A 140 -6.10 2.37 -0.54
C PRO A 140 -5.30 3.09 -1.63
N ALA A 141 -4.86 4.34 -1.39
CA ALA A 141 -4.06 5.11 -2.34
C ALA A 141 -2.56 4.75 -2.31
N THR A 142 -2.06 4.36 -1.13
CA THR A 142 -0.62 4.08 -0.93
C THR A 142 -0.31 2.61 -0.72
N LEU A 143 -1.34 1.76 -0.55
CA LEU A 143 -1.25 0.36 -0.18
C LEU A 143 -0.39 0.11 1.08
N ARG A 144 -0.42 1.06 2.01
CA ARG A 144 0.26 0.92 3.30
C ARG A 144 -0.72 0.47 4.36
N VAL A 145 -0.38 -0.64 5.02
CA VAL A 145 -1.09 -1.13 6.20
C VAL A 145 -0.55 -0.41 7.43
N ASN A 146 -1.45 0.15 8.23
CA ASN A 146 -1.14 0.62 9.57
C ASN A 146 -1.05 -0.58 10.53
N THR A 147 0.15 -0.97 10.93
CA THR A 147 0.33 -2.16 11.77
C THR A 147 0.00 -1.94 13.25
N ALA A 148 -0.20 -0.69 13.67
CA ALA A 148 -0.65 -0.34 15.01
C ALA A 148 -2.17 -0.50 15.21
N ASP A 149 -2.94 -0.58 14.12
CA ASP A 149 -4.39 -0.65 14.20
C ASP A 149 -4.85 -2.04 14.63
N GLN A 150 -5.48 -2.11 15.81
CA GLN A 150 -5.91 -3.35 16.44
C GLN A 150 -7.43 -3.55 16.42
N THR A 151 -8.15 -2.74 15.63
CA THR A 151 -9.63 -2.72 15.59
C THR A 151 -10.23 -4.10 15.33
N PHE A 152 -9.62 -4.88 14.43
CA PHE A 152 -10.03 -6.24 14.10
C PHE A 152 -8.95 -7.26 14.47
N SER A 153 -8.58 -7.29 15.75
CA SER A 153 -7.60 -8.22 16.29
C SER A 153 -8.07 -8.83 17.62
N SER A 154 -7.44 -9.94 18.01
CA SER A 154 -7.60 -10.54 19.34
C SER A 154 -6.22 -10.83 19.92
N SER A 155 -6.03 -10.47 21.18
CA SER A 155 -4.75 -10.65 21.88
C SER A 155 -4.90 -11.51 23.12
N SER A 156 -3.83 -12.22 23.45
CA SER A 156 -3.72 -13.08 24.62
C SER A 156 -2.34 -12.93 25.25
N GLY A 157 -2.22 -13.29 26.52
CA GLY A 157 -0.99 -13.16 27.29
C GLY A 157 -0.78 -11.74 27.82
N HIS A 158 0.23 -11.62 28.67
CA HIS A 158 0.64 -10.36 29.29
C HIS A 158 2.06 -10.49 29.83
N LEU A 159 2.91 -9.53 29.49
CA LEU A 159 4.27 -9.44 30.01
C LEU A 159 4.64 -8.00 30.38
N GLN A 160 5.74 -7.86 31.11
CA GLN A 160 6.29 -6.57 31.53
C GLN A 160 7.59 -6.29 30.78
N HIS A 161 7.55 -5.50 29.71
CA HIS A 161 8.76 -5.10 28.98
C HIS A 161 9.68 -4.29 29.91
N ALA A 162 10.96 -4.70 29.97
CA ALA A 162 11.95 -4.16 30.91
C ALA A 162 11.43 -4.09 32.36
N SER A 163 10.57 -5.04 32.76
CA SER A 163 9.90 -5.11 34.07
C SER A 163 9.08 -3.87 34.47
N THR A 164 8.75 -2.98 33.54
CA THR A 164 8.13 -1.67 33.86
C THR A 164 6.97 -1.29 32.94
N VAL A 165 6.96 -1.78 31.69
CA VAL A 165 5.94 -1.41 30.71
C VAL A 165 5.03 -2.62 30.45
N PRO A 166 3.72 -2.55 30.79
CA PRO A 166 2.80 -3.62 30.49
C PRO A 166 2.60 -3.75 28.98
N VAL A 167 2.71 -4.98 28.50
CA VAL A 167 2.43 -5.35 27.11
C VAL A 167 1.27 -6.34 27.09
N ASN A 168 0.21 -5.98 26.37
CA ASN A 168 -1.00 -6.80 26.24
C ASN A 168 -1.32 -7.16 24.78
N SER A 169 -0.65 -6.51 23.83
CA SER A 169 -0.77 -6.82 22.41
C SER A 169 0.52 -6.53 21.65
N MET A 170 0.61 -7.06 20.44
CA MET A 170 1.69 -6.85 19.49
C MET A 170 1.14 -6.23 18.22
N SER A 171 1.83 -5.21 17.72
CA SER A 171 1.53 -4.62 16.41
C SER A 171 1.72 -5.66 15.32
N TYR A 172 0.91 -5.59 14.28
CA TYR A 172 0.96 -6.55 13.17
C TYR A 172 2.35 -6.59 12.52
N ALA A 173 2.67 -7.73 11.90
CA ALA A 173 3.94 -7.98 11.23
C ALA A 173 5.17 -7.75 12.13
N SER A 174 5.10 -8.05 13.43
CA SER A 174 6.17 -7.79 14.40
C SER A 174 6.51 -9.00 15.27
N ALA A 175 7.79 -9.37 15.31
CA ALA A 175 8.32 -10.48 16.11
C ALA A 175 9.33 -9.94 17.15
N MET A 176 9.13 -10.17 18.45
CA MET A 176 9.96 -9.59 19.51
C MET A 176 10.26 -10.56 20.66
N SER A 177 11.46 -10.45 21.25
CA SER A 177 11.77 -11.06 22.55
C SER A 177 12.91 -10.33 23.27
N CYS A 178 13.03 -10.54 24.59
CA CYS A 178 14.03 -9.95 25.48
C CYS A 178 14.81 -11.00 26.30
N ASP A 179 14.88 -12.22 25.77
CA ASP A 179 15.37 -13.42 26.44
C ASP A 179 16.75 -13.87 25.95
N LEU A 180 17.47 -12.99 25.23
CA LEU A 180 18.75 -13.28 24.57
C LEU A 180 18.65 -14.33 23.45
N ALA A 181 17.45 -14.78 23.10
CA ALA A 181 17.18 -15.72 22.03
C ALA A 181 16.42 -15.04 20.87
N VAL A 182 16.30 -15.73 19.73
CA VAL A 182 15.46 -15.29 18.60
C VAL A 182 14.07 -15.91 18.71
N ALA A 183 13.42 -15.69 19.85
CA ALA A 183 12.22 -16.43 20.26
C ALA A 183 10.90 -15.75 19.83
N GLY A 184 10.93 -14.47 19.48
CA GLY A 184 9.79 -13.76 18.92
C GLY A 184 9.46 -14.28 17.51
N VAL A 185 8.18 -14.37 17.20
CA VAL A 185 7.69 -14.87 15.91
C VAL A 185 6.51 -14.04 15.40
N ALA A 186 6.39 -13.92 14.08
CA ALA A 186 5.21 -13.36 13.44
C ALA A 186 4.99 -14.04 12.09
N ASN A 187 3.75 -14.03 11.65
CA ASN A 187 3.36 -14.51 10.33
C ASN A 187 2.44 -13.48 9.67
N ILE A 188 2.73 -13.21 8.41
CA ILE A 188 1.87 -12.46 7.49
C ILE A 188 1.41 -13.44 6.43
N ASP A 189 0.11 -13.48 6.18
CA ASP A 189 -0.48 -14.32 5.15
C ASP A 189 -1.59 -13.59 4.40
N LEU A 190 -1.24 -13.15 3.20
CA LEU A 190 -2.09 -12.39 2.29
C LEU A 190 -2.74 -13.27 1.22
N ARG A 191 -2.65 -14.61 1.34
CA ARG A 191 -3.33 -15.52 0.42
C ARG A 191 -4.84 -15.26 0.45
N GLY A 192 -5.46 -15.38 -0.72
CA GLY A 192 -6.86 -15.00 -0.93
C GLY A 192 -7.10 -13.48 -1.05
N THR A 193 -6.03 -12.67 -1.13
CA THR A 193 -6.10 -11.25 -1.46
C THR A 193 -5.25 -10.96 -2.72
N PRO A 194 -5.52 -9.87 -3.47
CA PRO A 194 -4.71 -9.48 -4.62
C PRO A 194 -3.44 -8.71 -4.20
N PHE A 195 -2.97 -8.87 -2.96
CA PHE A 195 -1.80 -8.16 -2.45
C PHE A 195 -0.66 -9.13 -2.13
N THR A 196 0.56 -8.59 -2.18
CA THR A 196 1.80 -9.22 -1.69
C THR A 196 2.53 -8.21 -0.81
N VAL A 197 3.43 -8.70 0.04
CA VAL A 197 4.29 -7.82 0.82
C VAL A 197 5.36 -7.23 -0.11
N ALA A 198 5.60 -5.92 -0.02
CA ALA A 198 6.65 -5.29 -0.83
C ALA A 198 8.05 -5.88 -0.51
N ALA A 199 9.02 -5.60 -1.38
CA ALA A 199 10.40 -6.02 -1.15
C ALA A 199 11.05 -5.22 0.00
N ASN A 200 11.75 -5.94 0.89
CA ASN A 200 12.56 -5.38 1.98
C ASN A 200 11.89 -4.35 2.93
N PRO A 201 10.60 -4.48 3.33
CA PRO A 201 9.98 -3.56 4.27
C PRO A 201 10.40 -3.79 5.71
N PHE A 202 11.03 -4.93 6.04
CA PHE A 202 11.36 -5.30 7.41
C PHE A 202 12.80 -4.97 7.77
N SER A 203 13.00 -4.59 9.03
CA SER A 203 14.32 -4.39 9.62
C SER A 203 14.38 -5.04 11.00
N VAL A 204 15.53 -5.61 11.32
CA VAL A 204 15.86 -6.07 12.67
C VAL A 204 16.38 -4.87 13.46
N MET A 205 15.71 -4.53 14.56
CA MET A 205 15.92 -3.29 15.33
C MET A 205 15.82 -3.58 16.84
N GLY A 206 16.23 -2.62 17.66
CA GLY A 206 16.28 -2.76 19.12
C GLY A 206 17.68 -3.07 19.63
N SER A 207 17.79 -3.43 20.92
CA SER A 207 19.08 -3.66 21.56
C SER A 207 19.53 -5.10 21.38
N GLY A 208 20.81 -5.29 21.00
CA GLY A 208 21.38 -6.62 20.72
C GLY A 208 20.51 -7.46 19.79
N ALA A 209 19.89 -6.82 18.78
CA ALA A 209 18.81 -7.40 18.02
C ALA A 209 19.27 -8.46 17.03
N VAL A 210 18.54 -9.57 16.96
CA VAL A 210 18.77 -10.68 16.03
C VAL A 210 17.42 -11.11 15.47
N GLY A 211 17.36 -11.47 14.19
CA GLY A 211 16.13 -11.87 13.54
C GLY A 211 16.31 -12.29 12.09
N THR A 212 15.26 -12.88 11.52
CA THR A 212 15.22 -13.31 10.12
C THR A 212 13.84 -13.04 9.54
N THR A 213 13.80 -12.75 8.24
CA THR A 213 12.58 -12.63 7.45
C THR A 213 12.64 -13.68 6.34
N THR A 214 11.62 -14.52 6.23
CA THR A 214 11.52 -15.54 5.17
C THR A 214 10.26 -15.31 4.37
N TYR A 215 10.41 -15.18 3.05
CA TYR A 215 9.30 -15.03 2.13
C TYR A 215 8.99 -16.35 1.44
N SER A 216 7.71 -16.60 1.23
CA SER A 216 7.25 -17.50 0.17
C SER A 216 7.63 -16.97 -1.21
N ALA A 217 7.64 -17.85 -2.22
CA ALA A 217 8.06 -17.49 -3.58
C ALA A 217 7.25 -16.36 -4.21
N ASP A 218 5.98 -16.22 -3.84
CA ASP A 218 5.06 -15.18 -4.32
C ASP A 218 4.93 -13.98 -3.36
N ALA A 219 5.69 -13.98 -2.26
CA ALA A 219 5.65 -12.96 -1.21
C ALA A 219 4.26 -12.73 -0.58
N LYS A 220 3.33 -13.69 -0.67
CA LYS A 220 2.02 -13.62 0.02
C LYS A 220 2.12 -14.11 1.45
N VAL A 221 3.04 -15.02 1.73
CA VAL A 221 3.35 -15.49 3.09
C VAL A 221 4.74 -15.02 3.50
N VAL A 222 4.84 -14.43 4.69
CA VAL A 222 6.10 -13.98 5.29
C VAL A 222 6.16 -14.42 6.75
N ASP A 223 7.23 -15.12 7.10
CA ASP A 223 7.54 -15.48 8.48
C ASP A 223 8.68 -14.63 9.02
N LEU A 224 8.46 -14.05 10.19
CA LEU A 224 9.45 -13.25 10.90
C LEU A 224 9.89 -13.97 12.16
N LYS A 225 11.19 -13.91 12.42
CA LYS A 225 11.77 -14.14 13.75
C LYS A 225 12.47 -12.88 14.21
N GLY A 226 12.38 -12.59 15.50
CA GLY A 226 13.02 -11.43 16.11
C GLY A 226 13.28 -11.66 17.60
N GLY A 227 14.29 -11.00 18.15
CA GLY A 227 14.68 -11.17 19.55
C GLY A 227 16.08 -10.66 19.82
N GLY A 228 16.77 -11.30 20.77
CA GLY A 228 18.05 -10.88 21.31
C GLY A 228 17.88 -10.17 22.65
N TYR A 229 18.63 -9.07 22.86
CA TYR A 229 18.53 -8.30 24.10
C TYR A 229 17.46 -7.19 23.99
N CYS A 230 16.20 -7.59 23.81
CA CYS A 230 15.09 -6.71 23.46
C CYS A 230 15.15 -6.18 22.03
N GLY A 231 15.45 -7.09 21.10
CA GLY A 231 15.33 -6.83 19.68
C GLY A 231 14.00 -7.31 19.10
N TRP A 232 13.66 -6.76 17.95
CA TRP A 232 12.50 -7.13 17.17
C TRP A 232 12.81 -7.15 15.68
N ASN A 233 11.98 -7.86 14.92
CA ASN A 233 11.91 -7.79 13.47
C ASN A 233 10.50 -7.32 13.09
N ALA A 234 10.40 -6.16 12.46
CA ALA A 234 9.13 -5.47 12.20
C ALA A 234 9.27 -4.52 10.99
N PRO A 235 8.17 -3.91 10.47
CA PRO A 235 8.28 -2.92 9.41
C PRO A 235 9.26 -1.81 9.77
N THR A 236 10.05 -1.38 8.80
CA THR A 236 11.10 -0.40 8.96
C THR A 236 10.52 0.90 9.53
N GLY A 237 11.18 1.42 10.57
CA GLY A 237 10.71 2.59 11.33
C GLY A 237 9.81 2.25 12.53
N SER A 238 9.45 0.98 12.73
CA SER A 238 8.75 0.55 13.96
C SER A 238 9.69 0.61 15.17
N SER A 239 9.22 1.18 16.27
CA SER A 239 9.95 1.26 17.54
C SER A 239 9.12 0.65 18.65
N ASN A 240 9.68 -0.31 19.39
CA ASN A 240 8.99 -1.02 20.48
C ASN A 240 7.59 -1.50 20.05
N PRO A 241 7.50 -2.45 19.10
CA PRO A 241 6.30 -2.69 18.30
C PRO A 241 5.20 -3.48 19.02
N TYR A 242 4.84 -3.02 20.22
CA TYR A 242 3.85 -3.61 21.09
C TYR A 242 2.77 -2.59 21.46
N ASN A 243 1.65 -3.10 21.97
CA ASN A 243 0.42 -2.36 22.16
C ASN A 243 0.00 -1.71 20.83
N GLN A 244 -0.11 -0.39 20.75
CA GLN A 244 -0.47 0.34 19.52
C GLN A 244 0.72 1.11 18.93
N ASN A 245 1.94 0.69 19.23
CA ASN A 245 3.14 1.25 18.61
C ASN A 245 3.51 0.37 17.41
N GLY A 246 3.29 0.85 16.21
CA GLY A 246 3.51 0.09 14.97
C GLY A 246 4.25 0.90 13.93
N GLY A 247 4.18 0.43 12.69
CA GLY A 247 4.76 1.07 11.53
C GLY A 247 3.81 1.00 10.35
N GLN A 248 4.38 1.23 9.16
CA GLN A 248 3.66 1.12 7.90
C GLN A 248 4.22 -0.08 7.13
N LEU A 249 3.37 -1.07 6.86
CA LEU A 249 3.73 -2.21 6.02
C LEU A 249 3.28 -1.92 4.59
N PRO A 250 4.20 -1.63 3.65
CA PRO A 250 3.84 -1.45 2.25
C PRO A 250 3.48 -2.79 1.61
N LEU A 251 2.36 -2.79 0.89
CA LEU A 251 1.91 -3.88 0.05
C LEU A 251 2.02 -3.50 -1.43
N VAL A 252 1.98 -4.51 -2.29
CA VAL A 252 1.95 -4.36 -3.75
C VAL A 252 0.71 -5.08 -4.27
N TYR A 253 -0.05 -4.41 -5.16
CA TYR A 253 -1.12 -5.06 -5.91
C TYR A 253 -0.52 -6.07 -6.88
N SER A 254 -0.79 -7.34 -6.65
CA SER A 254 -0.33 -8.50 -7.41
C SER A 254 -1.43 -9.56 -7.36
N PRO A 255 -2.44 -9.44 -8.24
CA PRO A 255 -3.61 -10.30 -8.28
C PRO A 255 -3.28 -11.73 -8.72
#